data_AF-A0A943YXU7-F1
#
_entry.id   AF-A0A943YXU7-F1
#
_cell.length_a   1.000
_cell.length_b   1.000
_cell.length_c   1.000
_cell.angle_alpha   90.00
_cell.angle_beta   90.00
_cell.angle_gamma   90.00
#
_symmetry.space_group_name_H-M   'P 1'
#
loop_
_entity.id
_entity.type
_entity.pdbx_description
1 polymer ?
#
loop_
_entity_poly.entity_id
_entity_poly.type
_entity_poly.pdbx_seq_one_letter_code
_entity_poly.pdbx_strand_id
1 'polypeptide(L)'
;MISERILTNLVKTMAKRTLTLAPTQETHMPEAVPGQKYMLYLHVPFCERLCPYCSFNRYVYRDDVARPYFANMRKEMLMLKDLGYDIESIYVGGGTPTVEIDELCETLDLARDTFDIKEVASETNPNHLAHPYLEKMQGRIQRLSVGVQSFDDELLKQMDRYEKYGSGAEIMERIAEAIPYFESLNVDMIFNFPSQTEEILRSDIEKIAACGARQTTFSPLYVSNATMSKMAATLGAVDYDRERRYYEILDEALTGGEHPRFRRETIWTFNRLDEEGHDDHALLIDEYQTAYVAYPAIGSGSITHLGDSLYVNTFSIQEYNDMIGAGRMSIMGKAKLSKRDLMRYHFLLNLYRLRLDKRRFKDEFGCGIEAGLPAELAFMRLNGAFATDTPEELTLTPKGRYLVLVMYRQFLSGMNNLREQARAALSGPERQLLFGDGTSA
;
A
#
# COMPACT_ATOMS: atom_id res chain seq x y z
N MET A 1 -7.53 -20.61 12.94
CA MET A 1 -7.18 -20.92 14.37
C MET A 1 -8.06 -20.11 15.35
N ILE A 2 -8.21 -20.52 16.63
CA ILE A 2 -8.97 -19.72 17.63
C ILE A 2 -8.34 -18.32 17.81
N SER A 3 -7.00 -18.26 17.91
CA SER A 3 -6.25 -17.01 18.08
C SER A 3 -6.49 -16.02 16.95
N GLU A 4 -6.52 -16.49 15.70
CA GLU A 4 -6.83 -15.71 14.51
C GLU A 4 -8.26 -15.12 14.53
N ARG A 5 -9.26 -15.91 14.94
CA ARG A 5 -10.65 -15.42 15.04
C ARG A 5 -10.78 -14.36 16.13
N ILE A 6 -10.13 -14.56 17.27
CA ILE A 6 -10.06 -13.56 18.36
C ILE A 6 -9.41 -12.28 17.85
N LEU A 7 -8.24 -12.39 17.23
CA LEU A 7 -7.46 -11.26 16.74
C LEU A 7 -8.22 -10.46 15.68
N THR A 8 -8.88 -11.16 14.76
CA THR A 8 -9.73 -10.56 13.72
C THR A 8 -10.81 -9.69 14.34
N ASN A 9 -11.57 -10.22 15.31
CA ASN A 9 -12.65 -9.46 15.95
C ASN A 9 -12.13 -8.29 16.79
N LEU A 10 -11.01 -8.47 17.48
CA LEU A 10 -10.39 -7.42 18.30
C LEU A 10 -9.90 -6.25 17.44
N VAL A 11 -9.08 -6.53 16.42
CA VAL A 11 -8.53 -5.49 15.53
C VAL A 11 -9.65 -4.77 14.79
N LYS A 12 -10.66 -5.49 14.29
CA LYS A 12 -11.83 -4.89 13.65
C LYS A 12 -12.58 -3.93 14.59
N THR A 13 -12.78 -4.32 15.85
CA THR A 13 -13.45 -3.49 16.87
C THR A 13 -12.62 -2.26 17.21
N MET A 14 -11.29 -2.41 17.33
CA MET A 14 -10.38 -1.31 17.59
C MET A 14 -10.36 -0.31 16.43
N ALA A 15 -10.18 -0.79 15.20
CA ALA A 15 -10.19 0.03 14.00
C ALA A 15 -11.49 0.83 13.88
N LYS A 16 -12.65 0.24 14.17
CA LYS A 16 -13.94 0.95 14.15
C LYS A 16 -14.03 2.09 15.17
N ARG A 17 -13.35 1.99 16.32
CA ARG A 17 -13.33 3.03 17.35
C ARG A 17 -12.31 4.12 17.02
N THR A 18 -11.10 3.71 16.66
CA THR A 18 -9.95 4.61 16.47
C THR A 18 -9.99 5.33 15.13
N LEU A 19 -10.46 4.69 14.06
CA LEU A 19 -10.50 5.24 12.71
C LEU A 19 -11.88 5.88 12.41
N THR A 20 -12.28 6.80 13.29
CA THR A 20 -13.51 7.58 13.12
C THR A 20 -13.15 8.96 12.57
N LEU A 21 -13.71 9.31 11.42
CA LEU A 21 -13.42 10.58 10.75
C LEU A 21 -14.28 11.69 11.37
N ALA A 22 -13.65 12.69 11.94
CA ALA A 22 -14.32 13.93 12.35
C ALA A 22 -14.14 14.99 11.24
N PRO A 23 -15.22 15.61 10.74
CA PRO A 23 -15.11 16.75 9.83
C PRO A 23 -14.22 17.84 10.44
N THR A 24 -13.43 18.51 9.61
CA THR A 24 -12.53 19.59 10.06
C THR A 24 -12.82 20.89 9.29
N GLN A 25 -12.43 22.01 9.90
CA GLN A 25 -12.43 23.33 9.25
C GLN A 25 -11.00 23.76 8.89
N GLU A 26 -10.02 22.88 9.11
CA GLU A 26 -8.64 23.10 8.71
C GLU A 26 -8.54 23.22 7.20
N THR A 27 -7.73 24.16 6.77
CA THR A 27 -7.61 24.56 5.36
C THR A 27 -6.26 24.17 4.79
N HIS A 28 -5.34 23.78 5.65
CA HIS A 28 -3.95 23.46 5.38
C HIS A 28 -3.54 22.37 6.39
N MET A 29 -2.56 21.56 6.02
CA MET A 29 -1.90 20.65 6.95
C MET A 29 -1.16 21.46 8.03
N PRO A 30 -0.84 20.85 9.19
CA PRO A 30 0.06 21.47 10.16
C PRO A 30 1.39 21.88 9.52
N GLU A 31 2.04 22.90 10.09
CA GLU A 31 3.40 23.28 9.71
C GLU A 31 4.36 22.09 9.91
N ALA A 32 5.39 22.04 9.07
CA ALA A 32 6.43 21.02 9.18
C ALA A 32 7.24 21.17 10.47
N VAL A 33 7.77 20.06 10.97
CA VAL A 33 8.71 20.07 12.09
C VAL A 33 10.07 20.55 11.57
N PRO A 34 10.66 21.62 12.14
CA PRO A 34 11.94 22.15 11.66
C PRO A 34 13.05 21.09 11.62
N GLY A 35 13.72 20.97 10.48
CA GLY A 35 14.83 20.03 10.27
C GLY A 35 14.41 18.57 10.06
N GLN A 36 13.12 18.25 10.09
CA GLN A 36 12.63 16.92 9.76
C GLN A 36 12.53 16.76 8.24
N LYS A 37 13.07 15.64 7.73
CA LYS A 37 12.86 15.20 6.35
C LYS A 37 11.62 14.32 6.25
N TYR A 38 10.94 14.40 5.12
CA TYR A 38 9.69 13.67 4.86
C TYR A 38 9.73 12.91 3.53
N MET A 39 8.95 11.84 3.48
CA MET A 39 8.49 11.25 2.22
C MET A 39 7.10 11.81 1.88
N LEU A 40 6.89 12.17 0.62
CA LEU A 40 5.61 12.66 0.10
C LEU A 40 4.87 11.54 -0.63
N TYR A 41 3.66 11.22 -0.17
CA TYR A 41 2.76 10.35 -0.91
C TYR A 41 1.92 11.15 -1.91
N LEU A 42 1.98 10.79 -3.19
CA LEU A 42 1.16 11.34 -4.27
C LEU A 42 0.07 10.33 -4.64
N HIS A 43 -1.19 10.67 -4.41
CA HIS A 43 -2.30 9.80 -4.79
C HIS A 43 -2.80 10.13 -6.20
N VAL A 44 -2.73 9.18 -7.14
CA VAL A 44 -3.31 9.31 -8.49
C VAL A 44 -4.51 8.38 -8.59
N PRO A 45 -5.77 8.88 -8.54
CA PRO A 45 -6.95 8.04 -8.38
C PRO A 45 -7.55 7.60 -9.71
N PHE A 46 -6.77 7.47 -10.79
CA PHE A 46 -7.29 7.12 -12.11
C PHE A 46 -6.87 5.72 -12.53
N CYS A 47 -7.80 4.92 -13.04
CA CYS A 47 -7.53 3.58 -13.59
C CYS A 47 -8.23 3.43 -14.94
N GLU A 48 -7.64 2.69 -15.86
CA GLU A 48 -8.31 2.32 -17.11
C GLU A 48 -9.42 1.28 -16.87
N ARG A 49 -9.25 0.42 -15.85
CA ARG A 49 -10.24 -0.57 -15.39
C ARG A 49 -10.31 -0.61 -13.87
N LEU A 50 -11.52 -0.70 -13.32
CA LEU A 50 -11.74 -0.76 -11.87
C LEU A 50 -11.89 -2.21 -11.40
N CYS A 51 -10.82 -2.77 -10.82
CA CYS A 51 -10.85 -4.14 -10.30
C CYS A 51 -11.93 -4.33 -9.20
N PRO A 52 -12.62 -5.49 -9.18
CA PRO A 52 -13.75 -5.75 -8.28
C PRO A 52 -13.35 -5.83 -6.79
N TYR A 53 -12.10 -6.23 -6.50
CA TYR A 53 -11.56 -6.34 -5.14
C TYR A 53 -11.00 -5.03 -4.59
N CYS A 54 -10.65 -4.07 -5.45
CA CYS A 54 -9.93 -2.88 -5.01
C CYS A 54 -10.82 -2.03 -4.09
N SER A 55 -10.23 -1.46 -3.04
CA SER A 55 -10.94 -0.64 -2.06
C SER A 55 -10.37 0.78 -1.93
N PHE A 56 -9.46 1.19 -2.82
CA PHE A 56 -8.89 2.54 -2.87
C PHE A 56 -9.83 3.58 -3.48
N ASN A 57 -9.51 4.88 -3.33
CA ASN A 57 -10.18 5.95 -4.07
C ASN A 57 -9.75 5.87 -5.54
N ARG A 58 -10.69 5.69 -6.46
CA ARG A 58 -10.37 5.44 -7.87
C ARG A 58 -11.52 5.76 -8.81
N TYR A 59 -11.19 6.29 -9.97
CA TYR A 59 -12.08 6.72 -11.03
C TYR A 59 -11.61 6.12 -12.35
N VAL A 60 -12.56 5.89 -13.26
CA VAL A 60 -12.19 5.53 -14.64
C VAL A 60 -11.46 6.72 -15.26
N TYR A 61 -10.31 6.43 -15.87
CA TYR A 61 -9.46 7.44 -16.47
C TYR A 61 -10.17 8.18 -17.60
N ARG A 62 -10.02 9.50 -17.58
CA ARG A 62 -10.44 10.45 -18.62
C ARG A 62 -9.43 11.59 -18.66
N ASP A 63 -8.82 11.83 -19.82
CA ASP A 63 -7.80 12.87 -20.03
C ASP A 63 -8.27 14.25 -19.56
N ASP A 64 -9.51 14.63 -19.92
CA ASP A 64 -10.11 15.94 -19.60
C ASP A 64 -10.33 16.18 -18.10
N VAL A 65 -10.36 15.10 -17.30
CA VAL A 65 -10.47 15.15 -15.83
C VAL A 65 -9.10 15.02 -15.17
N ALA A 66 -8.23 14.18 -15.73
CA ALA A 66 -6.92 13.88 -15.15
C ALA A 66 -5.94 15.05 -15.25
N ARG A 67 -5.86 15.74 -16.40
CA ARG A 67 -4.90 16.85 -16.56
C ARG A 67 -5.11 18.00 -15.57
N PRO A 68 -6.34 18.55 -15.38
CA PRO A 68 -6.58 19.57 -14.37
C PRO A 68 -6.25 19.09 -12.94
N TYR A 69 -6.48 17.80 -12.67
CA TYR A 69 -6.16 17.19 -11.38
C TYR A 69 -4.66 17.19 -11.10
N PHE A 70 -3.83 16.76 -12.05
CA PHE A 70 -2.37 16.78 -11.90
C PHE A 70 -1.84 18.21 -11.76
N ALA A 71 -2.38 19.17 -12.52
CA ALA A 71 -2.03 20.59 -12.36
C ALA A 71 -2.33 21.12 -10.95
N ASN A 72 -3.45 20.70 -10.35
CA ASN A 72 -3.77 21.06 -8.96
C ASN A 72 -2.91 20.28 -7.94
N MET A 73 -2.56 19.02 -8.20
CA MET A 73 -1.60 18.28 -7.36
C MET A 73 -0.25 19.00 -7.28
N ARG A 74 0.25 19.53 -8.40
CA ARG A 74 1.47 20.36 -8.42
C ARG A 74 1.34 21.60 -7.55
N LYS A 75 0.17 22.28 -7.54
CA LYS A 75 -0.09 23.43 -6.63
C LYS A 75 -0.15 23.01 -5.17
N GLU A 76 -0.82 21.91 -4.85
CA GLU A 76 -0.92 21.39 -3.48
C GLU A 76 0.46 21.01 -2.92
N MET A 77 1.35 20.47 -3.77
CA MET A 77 2.74 20.22 -3.42
C MET A 77 3.49 21.51 -3.06
N LEU A 78 3.27 22.60 -3.80
CA LEU A 78 3.87 23.91 -3.48
C LEU A 78 3.29 24.50 -2.18
N MET A 79 2.02 24.26 -1.87
CA MET A 79 1.46 24.64 -0.56
C MET A 79 2.16 23.90 0.60
N LEU A 80 2.57 22.63 0.43
CA LEU A 80 3.41 21.95 1.42
C LEU A 80 4.79 22.62 1.54
N LYS A 81 5.40 23.04 0.42
CA LYS A 81 6.66 23.78 0.46
C LYS A 81 6.54 25.05 1.31
N ASP A 82 5.45 25.80 1.13
CA ASP A 82 5.18 27.04 1.88
C ASP A 82 4.96 26.80 3.37
N LEU A 83 4.47 25.62 3.77
CA LEU A 83 4.34 25.17 5.16
C LEU A 83 5.67 24.67 5.77
N GLY A 84 6.78 24.77 5.03
CA GLY A 84 8.11 24.42 5.50
C GLY A 84 8.50 22.95 5.36
N TYR A 85 7.72 22.14 4.63
CA TYR A 85 8.06 20.73 4.42
C TYR A 85 9.34 20.60 3.59
N ASP A 86 10.18 19.64 3.98
CA ASP A 86 11.43 19.28 3.32
C ASP A 86 11.33 17.82 2.87
N ILE A 87 11.02 17.62 1.58
CA ILE A 87 10.76 16.30 1.01
C ILE A 87 12.07 15.73 0.45
N GLU A 88 12.40 14.49 0.81
CA GLU A 88 13.59 13.78 0.28
C GLU A 88 13.24 12.52 -0.52
N SER A 89 12.00 12.02 -0.42
CA SER A 89 11.53 10.83 -1.11
C SER A 89 10.07 11.01 -1.54
N ILE A 90 9.69 10.39 -2.65
CA ILE A 90 8.32 10.40 -3.18
C ILE A 90 7.83 8.97 -3.39
N TYR A 91 6.59 8.70 -2.98
CA TYR A 91 5.87 7.50 -3.37
C TYR A 91 4.60 7.89 -4.13
N VAL A 92 4.44 7.41 -5.36
CA VAL A 92 3.24 7.66 -6.19
C VAL A 92 2.41 6.39 -6.27
N GLY A 93 1.16 6.44 -5.82
CA GLY A 93 0.27 5.27 -5.85
C GLY A 93 -1.21 5.62 -5.98
N GLY A 94 -2.06 4.63 -5.77
CA GLY A 94 -3.51 4.83 -5.66
C GLY A 94 -4.30 4.02 -6.68
N GLY A 95 -4.61 4.63 -7.81
CA GLY A 95 -5.10 3.97 -9.01
C GLY A 95 -3.92 3.48 -9.85
N THR A 96 -3.69 4.13 -10.98
CA THR A 96 -2.57 3.85 -11.88
C THR A 96 -1.79 5.16 -12.11
N PRO A 97 -0.74 5.45 -11.33
CA PRO A 97 0.08 6.66 -11.49
C PRO A 97 0.50 6.98 -12.93
N THR A 98 0.87 5.93 -13.65
CA THR A 98 1.40 5.99 -15.01
C THR A 98 0.32 6.16 -16.10
N VAL A 99 -0.97 6.26 -15.76
CA VAL A 99 -2.04 6.42 -16.76
C VAL A 99 -1.95 7.74 -17.52
N GLU A 100 -1.40 8.77 -16.88
CA GLU A 100 -1.01 10.05 -17.51
C GLU A 100 0.48 10.28 -17.32
N ILE A 101 1.27 9.57 -18.11
CA ILE A 101 2.72 9.54 -17.91
C ILE A 101 3.37 10.93 -18.08
N ASP A 102 2.86 11.77 -18.98
CA ASP A 102 3.41 13.11 -19.20
C ASP A 102 3.17 14.04 -18.00
N GLU A 103 1.96 14.01 -17.44
CA GLU A 103 1.63 14.78 -16.24
C GLU A 103 2.38 14.26 -15.00
N LEU A 104 2.59 12.94 -14.90
CA LEU A 104 3.42 12.35 -13.85
C LEU A 104 4.87 12.84 -13.97
N CYS A 105 5.45 12.80 -15.16
CA CYS A 105 6.81 13.30 -15.40
C CYS A 105 6.95 14.78 -15.04
N GLU A 106 6.01 15.64 -15.49
CA GLU A 106 6.01 17.07 -15.14
C GLU A 106 5.93 17.29 -13.62
N THR A 107 5.12 16.49 -12.93
CA THR A 107 4.96 16.57 -11.47
C THR A 107 6.25 16.17 -10.74
N LEU A 108 6.91 15.09 -11.17
CA LEU A 108 8.17 14.63 -10.58
C LEU A 108 9.33 15.58 -10.87
N ASP A 109 9.37 16.17 -12.08
CA ASP A 109 10.40 17.13 -12.46
C ASP A 109 10.25 18.42 -11.62
N LEU A 110 9.02 18.94 -11.45
CA LEU A 110 8.76 20.06 -10.53
C LEU A 110 9.17 19.73 -9.08
N ALA A 111 8.91 18.51 -8.61
CA ALA A 111 9.27 18.11 -7.26
C ALA A 111 10.78 18.14 -7.04
N ARG A 112 11.57 17.70 -8.03
CA ARG A 112 13.04 17.79 -8.00
C ARG A 112 13.57 19.21 -8.07
N ASP A 113 12.88 20.10 -8.81
CA ASP A 113 13.24 21.52 -8.83
C ASP A 113 12.92 22.23 -7.49
N THR A 114 11.96 21.69 -6.73
CA THR A 114 11.46 22.29 -5.49
C THR A 114 12.16 21.75 -4.23
N PHE A 115 12.57 20.49 -4.25
CA PHE A 115 13.11 19.74 -3.13
C PHE A 115 14.33 18.89 -3.52
N ASP A 116 15.14 18.50 -2.53
CA ASP A 116 16.30 17.62 -2.74
C ASP A 116 15.88 16.13 -2.74
N ILE A 117 15.10 15.74 -3.76
CA ILE A 117 14.55 14.39 -3.91
C ILE A 117 15.67 13.39 -4.22
N LYS A 118 15.83 12.40 -3.34
CA LYS A 118 16.81 11.30 -3.47
C LYS A 118 16.27 10.11 -4.24
N GLU A 119 14.99 9.83 -4.07
CA GLU A 119 14.35 8.67 -4.67
C GLU A 119 12.88 8.90 -4.98
N VAL A 120 12.40 8.20 -6.00
CA VAL A 120 10.99 8.11 -6.36
C VAL A 120 10.62 6.64 -6.54
N ALA A 121 9.57 6.24 -5.83
CA ALA A 121 8.86 4.99 -6.05
C ALA A 121 7.49 5.25 -6.70
N SER A 122 7.06 4.40 -7.63
CA SER A 122 5.74 4.52 -8.27
C SER A 122 5.09 3.17 -8.50
N GLU A 123 3.76 3.14 -8.52
CA GLU A 123 2.95 1.99 -8.94
C GLU A 123 2.61 2.06 -10.44
N THR A 124 2.38 0.90 -11.07
CA THR A 124 1.95 0.78 -12.47
C THR A 124 1.17 -0.52 -12.75
N ASN A 125 0.68 -0.67 -13.99
CA ASN A 125 0.11 -1.93 -14.50
C ASN A 125 0.96 -2.50 -15.65
N PRO A 126 0.81 -3.81 -15.96
CA PRO A 126 1.63 -4.48 -16.96
C PRO A 126 1.59 -3.88 -18.36
N ASN A 127 0.49 -3.23 -18.78
CA ASN A 127 0.38 -2.60 -20.09
C ASN A 127 1.22 -1.32 -20.25
N HIS A 128 1.67 -0.72 -19.14
CA HIS A 128 2.59 0.42 -19.16
C HIS A 128 4.06 0.00 -19.05
N LEU A 129 4.35 -1.30 -18.96
CA LEU A 129 5.70 -1.84 -19.14
C LEU A 129 5.99 -1.97 -20.65
N ALA A 130 6.00 -0.82 -21.33
CA ALA A 130 6.24 -0.70 -22.77
C ALA A 130 7.18 0.47 -23.04
N HIS A 131 8.00 0.37 -24.09
CA HIS A 131 9.08 1.33 -24.38
C HIS A 131 8.71 2.82 -24.21
N PRO A 132 7.59 3.34 -24.78
CA PRO A 132 7.25 4.75 -24.65
C PRO A 132 7.02 5.23 -23.20
N TYR A 133 6.61 4.34 -22.31
CA TYR A 133 6.45 4.62 -20.87
C TYR A 133 7.78 4.43 -20.13
N LEU A 134 8.49 3.34 -20.42
CA LEU A 134 9.77 3.01 -19.78
C LEU A 134 10.81 4.11 -20.00
N GLU A 135 10.92 4.65 -21.22
CA GLU A 135 11.84 5.76 -21.53
C GLU A 135 11.51 7.03 -20.73
N LYS A 136 10.22 7.35 -20.54
CA LYS A 136 9.79 8.53 -19.76
C LYS A 136 10.08 8.36 -18.27
N MET A 137 9.89 7.15 -17.75
CA MET A 137 10.13 6.81 -16.34
C MET A 137 11.62 6.69 -16.00
N GLN A 138 12.47 6.34 -16.97
CA GLN A 138 13.90 6.12 -16.74
C GLN A 138 14.59 7.35 -16.13
N GLY A 139 15.32 7.14 -15.04
CA GLY A 139 15.97 8.21 -14.27
C GLY A 139 15.02 9.07 -13.44
N ARG A 140 13.71 9.04 -13.71
CA ARG A 140 12.69 9.73 -12.91
C ARG A 140 12.10 8.87 -11.80
N ILE A 141 12.04 7.56 -12.00
CA ILE A 141 11.54 6.58 -11.03
C ILE A 141 12.66 5.58 -10.78
N GLN A 142 13.06 5.43 -9.52
CA GLN A 142 14.11 4.50 -9.11
C GLN A 142 13.51 3.13 -8.83
N ARG A 143 12.32 3.10 -8.19
CA ARG A 143 11.63 1.85 -7.88
C ARG A 143 10.22 1.82 -8.45
N LEU A 144 9.89 0.75 -9.16
CA LEU A 144 8.59 0.58 -9.81
C LEU A 144 7.90 -0.67 -9.27
N SER A 145 6.64 -0.53 -8.87
CA SER A 145 5.80 -1.66 -8.47
C SER A 145 4.77 -1.96 -9.55
N VAL A 146 4.77 -3.17 -10.11
CA VAL A 146 3.80 -3.59 -11.12
C VAL A 146 2.75 -4.53 -10.52
N GLY A 147 1.48 -4.11 -10.60
CA GLY A 147 0.34 -4.93 -10.20
C GLY A 147 0.09 -6.10 -11.15
N VAL A 148 0.58 -7.30 -10.86
CA VAL A 148 0.32 -8.50 -11.69
C VAL A 148 -0.83 -9.33 -11.12
N GLN A 149 -0.86 -9.46 -9.80
CA GLN A 149 -1.86 -10.18 -9.00
C GLN A 149 -1.81 -11.70 -9.15
N SER A 150 -1.78 -12.22 -10.38
CA SER A 150 -1.57 -13.63 -10.74
C SER A 150 -1.11 -13.72 -12.20
N PHE A 151 -0.40 -14.79 -12.56
CA PHE A 151 -0.08 -15.14 -13.94
C PHE A 151 -1.00 -16.23 -14.50
N ASP A 152 -2.09 -16.55 -13.82
CA ASP A 152 -3.12 -17.45 -14.30
C ASP A 152 -4.17 -16.69 -15.13
N ASP A 153 -4.34 -17.11 -16.38
CA ASP A 153 -5.22 -16.40 -17.33
C ASP A 153 -6.68 -16.43 -16.92
N GLU A 154 -7.16 -17.49 -16.26
CA GLU A 154 -8.55 -17.58 -15.80
C GLU A 154 -8.80 -16.65 -14.60
N LEU A 155 -7.86 -16.57 -13.66
CA LEU A 155 -7.90 -15.57 -12.60
C LEU A 155 -7.84 -14.15 -13.15
N LEU A 156 -6.96 -13.90 -14.13
CA LEU A 156 -6.86 -12.59 -14.80
C LEU A 156 -8.18 -12.20 -15.49
N LYS A 157 -8.88 -13.14 -16.14
CA LYS A 157 -10.22 -12.90 -16.72
C LYS A 157 -11.24 -12.59 -15.65
N GLN A 158 -11.28 -13.38 -14.57
CA GLN A 158 -12.21 -13.17 -13.45
C GLN A 158 -12.01 -11.81 -12.76
N MET A 159 -10.77 -11.30 -12.74
CA MET A 159 -10.43 -9.99 -12.17
C MET A 159 -10.66 -8.80 -13.12
N ASP A 160 -11.16 -9.03 -14.33
CA ASP A 160 -11.26 -8.02 -15.41
C ASP A 160 -9.89 -7.37 -15.75
N ARG A 161 -8.84 -8.22 -15.77
CA ARG A 161 -7.46 -7.82 -16.02
C ARG A 161 -6.93 -8.34 -17.36
N TYR A 162 -7.32 -9.55 -17.77
CA TYR A 162 -6.77 -10.23 -18.95
C TYR A 162 -6.82 -9.38 -20.22
N GLU A 163 -8.02 -8.94 -20.63
CA GLU A 163 -8.21 -8.17 -21.86
C GLU A 163 -7.44 -6.84 -21.87
N LYS A 164 -7.23 -6.24 -20.70
CA LYS A 164 -6.60 -4.92 -20.61
C LYS A 164 -5.09 -4.97 -20.40
N TYR A 165 -4.61 -5.95 -19.63
CA TYR A 165 -3.23 -6.01 -19.18
C TYR A 165 -2.43 -7.13 -19.84
N GLY A 166 -3.09 -8.09 -20.50
CA GLY A 166 -2.49 -9.20 -21.21
C GLY A 166 -2.55 -10.51 -20.44
N SER A 167 -2.13 -11.59 -21.12
CA SER A 167 -1.98 -12.92 -20.54
C SER A 167 -0.79 -13.00 -19.57
N GLY A 168 -0.74 -14.04 -18.74
CA GLY A 168 0.40 -14.28 -17.86
C GLY A 168 1.74 -14.36 -18.61
N ALA A 169 1.75 -14.90 -19.83
CA ALA A 169 2.95 -14.98 -20.66
C ALA A 169 3.41 -13.60 -21.15
N GLU A 170 2.50 -12.79 -21.70
CA GLU A 170 2.81 -11.43 -22.16
C GLU A 170 3.28 -10.54 -20.99
N ILE A 171 2.67 -10.71 -19.81
CA ILE A 171 3.07 -9.98 -18.60
C ILE A 171 4.52 -10.36 -18.20
N MET A 172 4.88 -11.65 -18.25
CA MET A 172 6.24 -12.10 -17.97
C MET A 172 7.27 -11.48 -18.92
N GLU A 173 6.98 -11.43 -20.22
CA GLU A 173 7.85 -10.81 -21.23
C GLU A 173 8.06 -9.32 -20.92
N ARG A 174 6.98 -8.58 -20.65
CA ARG A 174 7.07 -7.16 -20.32
C ARG A 174 7.82 -6.87 -19.02
N ILE A 175 7.70 -7.73 -18.01
CA ILE A 175 8.50 -7.63 -16.78
C ILE A 175 9.98 -7.76 -17.12
N ALA A 176 10.36 -8.78 -17.89
CA ALA A 176 11.75 -9.00 -18.28
C ALA A 176 12.34 -7.80 -19.04
N GLU A 177 11.56 -7.19 -19.95
CA GLU A 177 11.95 -5.99 -20.69
C GLU A 177 12.10 -4.74 -19.80
N ALA A 178 11.30 -4.62 -18.74
CA ALA A 178 11.27 -3.45 -17.86
C ALA A 178 12.38 -3.44 -16.80
N ILE A 179 12.87 -4.60 -16.35
CA ILE A 179 13.87 -4.71 -15.27
C ILE A 179 15.08 -3.77 -15.45
N PRO A 180 15.72 -3.65 -16.63
CA PRO A 180 16.92 -2.83 -16.79
C PRO A 180 16.69 -1.32 -16.62
N TYR A 181 15.43 -0.86 -16.60
CA TYR A 181 15.10 0.57 -16.50
C TYR A 181 15.06 1.09 -15.06
N PHE A 182 15.05 0.21 -14.06
CA PHE A 182 14.83 0.56 -12.65
C PHE A 182 15.91 0.00 -11.73
N GLU A 183 16.15 0.68 -10.61
CA GLU A 183 16.97 0.16 -9.52
C GLU A 183 16.26 -1.00 -8.81
N SER A 184 14.93 -0.94 -8.71
CA SER A 184 14.11 -2.07 -8.26
C SER A 184 12.82 -2.14 -9.08
N LEU A 185 12.50 -3.33 -9.59
CA LEU A 185 11.17 -3.66 -10.09
C LEU A 185 10.56 -4.67 -9.13
N ASN A 186 9.48 -4.28 -8.46
CA ASN A 186 8.66 -5.15 -7.61
C ASN A 186 7.47 -5.69 -8.41
N VAL A 187 7.20 -6.99 -8.24
CA VAL A 187 5.99 -7.62 -8.79
C VAL A 187 4.99 -7.88 -7.66
N ASP A 188 3.87 -7.15 -7.70
CA ASP A 188 2.78 -7.29 -6.74
C ASP A 188 1.85 -8.44 -7.13
N MET A 189 1.72 -9.38 -6.20
CA MET A 189 0.90 -10.58 -6.28
C MET A 189 -0.13 -10.58 -5.16
N ILE A 190 -1.28 -11.21 -5.43
CA ILE A 190 -2.31 -11.45 -4.43
C ILE A 190 -2.51 -12.96 -4.30
N PHE A 191 -2.60 -13.43 -3.05
CA PHE A 191 -2.98 -14.81 -2.77
C PHE A 191 -4.33 -14.89 -2.06
N ASN A 192 -4.89 -16.10 -2.04
CA ASN A 192 -6.18 -16.44 -1.46
C ASN A 192 -7.41 -15.90 -2.24
N PHE A 193 -7.32 -15.78 -3.57
CA PHE A 193 -8.53 -15.57 -4.38
C PHE A 193 -9.48 -16.76 -4.26
N PRO A 194 -10.82 -16.58 -4.23
CA PRO A 194 -11.76 -17.68 -4.00
C PRO A 194 -11.53 -18.90 -4.91
N SER A 195 -11.26 -18.67 -6.19
CA SER A 195 -10.97 -19.68 -7.21
C SER A 195 -9.51 -20.13 -7.30
N GLN A 196 -8.57 -19.51 -6.57
CA GLN A 196 -7.17 -19.93 -6.55
C GLN A 196 -7.01 -21.27 -5.82
N THR A 197 -6.18 -22.15 -6.38
CA THR A 197 -5.79 -23.44 -5.79
C THR A 197 -4.31 -23.41 -5.36
N GLU A 198 -3.86 -24.44 -4.64
CA GLU A 198 -2.43 -24.56 -4.30
C GLU A 198 -1.57 -24.67 -5.56
N GLU A 199 -2.06 -25.33 -6.62
CA GLU A 199 -1.35 -25.50 -7.89
C GLU A 199 -1.17 -24.17 -8.62
N ILE A 200 -2.22 -23.35 -8.68
CA ILE A 200 -2.14 -22.00 -9.26
C ILE A 200 -1.13 -21.16 -8.47
N LEU A 201 -1.23 -21.16 -7.13
CA LEU A 201 -0.30 -20.41 -6.28
C LEU A 201 1.16 -20.84 -6.50
N ARG A 202 1.42 -22.14 -6.58
CA ARG A 202 2.77 -22.67 -6.86
C ARG A 202 3.26 -22.26 -8.25
N SER A 203 2.41 -22.32 -9.26
CA SER A 203 2.75 -21.85 -10.61
C SER A 203 3.09 -20.36 -10.64
N ASP A 204 2.35 -19.53 -9.91
CA ASP A 204 2.65 -18.10 -9.77
C ASP A 204 4.01 -17.87 -9.09
N ILE A 205 4.31 -18.62 -8.02
CA ILE A 205 5.60 -18.53 -7.32
C ILE A 205 6.76 -18.94 -8.23
N GLU A 206 6.61 -20.02 -9.01
CA GLU A 206 7.63 -20.46 -9.97
C GLU A 206 7.91 -19.39 -11.03
N LYS A 207 6.87 -18.74 -11.55
CA LYS A 207 7.00 -17.62 -12.51
C LYS A 207 7.69 -16.42 -11.87
N ILE A 208 7.34 -16.03 -10.64
CA ILE A 208 8.05 -14.98 -9.90
C ILE A 208 9.53 -15.33 -9.72
N ALA A 209 9.83 -16.59 -9.38
CA ALA A 209 11.20 -17.03 -9.21
C ALA A 209 11.99 -16.95 -10.53
N ALA A 210 11.33 -17.10 -11.69
CA ALA A 210 11.92 -17.04 -13.02
C ALA A 210 11.91 -15.64 -13.68
N CYS A 211 11.05 -14.71 -13.26
CA CYS A 211 10.82 -13.43 -13.96
C CYS A 211 11.97 -12.42 -13.86
N GLY A 212 12.95 -12.65 -12.97
CA GLY A 212 14.10 -11.77 -12.78
C GLY A 212 13.83 -10.52 -11.92
N ALA A 213 12.58 -10.22 -11.55
CA ALA A 213 12.25 -9.07 -10.71
C ALA A 213 13.01 -9.12 -9.37
N ARG A 214 13.56 -7.98 -8.95
CA ARG A 214 14.40 -7.85 -7.74
C ARG A 214 13.59 -7.98 -6.45
N GLN A 215 12.30 -7.65 -6.50
CA GLN A 215 11.40 -7.76 -5.37
C GLN A 215 10.06 -8.36 -5.80
N THR A 216 9.38 -9.01 -4.88
CA THR A 216 7.98 -9.40 -5.04
C THR A 216 7.24 -9.19 -3.73
N THR A 217 5.95 -8.87 -3.84
CA THR A 217 5.04 -8.77 -2.72
C THR A 217 3.88 -9.74 -2.90
N PHE A 218 3.54 -10.52 -1.88
CA PHE A 218 2.38 -11.42 -1.88
C PHE A 218 1.38 -11.02 -0.80
N SER A 219 0.52 -10.04 -1.10
CA SER A 219 -0.52 -9.62 -0.17
C SER A 219 -1.68 -10.62 -0.13
N PRO A 220 -2.28 -10.90 1.04
CA PRO A 220 -3.52 -11.66 1.09
C PRO A 220 -4.64 -10.84 0.47
N LEU A 221 -5.55 -11.50 -0.25
CA LEU A 221 -6.80 -10.87 -0.63
C LEU A 221 -7.57 -10.50 0.64
N TYR A 222 -7.77 -9.21 0.85
CA TYR A 222 -8.63 -8.70 1.91
C TYR A 222 -9.80 -7.94 1.35
N VAL A 223 -10.97 -8.21 1.91
CA VAL A 223 -12.22 -7.68 1.41
C VAL A 223 -12.78 -6.69 2.43
N SER A 224 -13.11 -5.49 1.96
CA SER A 224 -13.82 -4.47 2.72
C SER A 224 -15.32 -4.74 2.72
N ASN A 225 -16.09 -4.15 3.64
CA ASN A 225 -17.55 -4.27 3.59
C ASN A 225 -18.10 -3.72 2.26
N ALA A 226 -17.58 -2.58 1.78
CA ALA A 226 -17.97 -1.97 0.51
C ALA A 226 -17.75 -2.87 -0.72
N THR A 227 -16.72 -3.71 -0.71
CA THR A 227 -16.38 -4.59 -1.84
C THR A 227 -16.93 -5.99 -1.68
N MET A 228 -17.44 -6.37 -0.50
CA MET A 228 -17.81 -7.75 -0.16
C MET A 228 -18.87 -8.33 -1.07
N SER A 229 -19.95 -7.60 -1.34
CA SER A 229 -21.03 -8.07 -2.20
C SER A 229 -20.57 -8.22 -3.66
N LYS A 230 -19.84 -7.22 -4.19
CA LYS A 230 -19.29 -7.27 -5.54
C LYS A 230 -18.30 -8.44 -5.68
N MET A 231 -17.39 -8.58 -4.72
CA MET A 231 -16.45 -9.70 -4.62
C MET A 231 -17.15 -11.05 -4.63
N ALA A 232 -18.15 -11.24 -3.76
CA ALA A 232 -18.89 -12.49 -3.67
C ALA A 232 -19.63 -12.81 -4.97
N ALA A 233 -20.14 -11.79 -5.67
CA ALA A 233 -20.83 -11.94 -6.94
C ALA A 233 -19.89 -12.23 -8.12
N THR A 234 -18.69 -11.64 -8.15
CA THR A 234 -17.76 -11.76 -9.29
C THR A 234 -16.74 -12.89 -9.13
N LEU A 235 -16.10 -12.95 -7.95
CA LEU A 235 -14.98 -13.85 -7.68
C LEU A 235 -15.37 -14.97 -6.71
N GLY A 236 -16.43 -14.80 -5.92
CA GLY A 236 -16.84 -15.74 -4.87
C GLY A 236 -16.46 -15.27 -3.46
N ALA A 237 -16.83 -16.07 -2.45
CA ALA A 237 -16.53 -15.77 -1.06
C ALA A 237 -15.09 -16.19 -0.71
N VAL A 238 -14.37 -15.31 -0.01
CA VAL A 238 -13.01 -15.61 0.45
C VAL A 238 -13.05 -16.65 1.57
N ASP A 239 -12.29 -17.73 1.41
CA ASP A 239 -12.05 -18.71 2.44
C ASP A 239 -10.79 -18.36 3.22
N TYR A 240 -10.95 -17.95 4.47
CA TYR A 240 -9.83 -17.64 5.35
C TYR A 240 -9.25 -18.87 6.05
N ASP A 241 -9.93 -20.02 6.06
CA ASP A 241 -9.43 -21.23 6.72
C ASP A 241 -8.22 -21.82 5.95
N ARG A 242 -8.12 -21.58 4.63
CA ARG A 242 -6.96 -21.95 3.80
C ARG A 242 -5.85 -20.89 3.70
N GLU A 243 -6.09 -19.64 4.12
CA GLU A 243 -5.13 -18.54 3.96
C GLU A 243 -3.76 -18.88 4.58
N ARG A 244 -3.81 -19.46 5.78
CA ARG A 244 -2.60 -19.90 6.49
C ARG A 244 -1.78 -20.89 5.67
N ARG A 245 -2.45 -21.87 5.06
CA ARG A 245 -1.78 -22.88 4.24
C ARG A 245 -1.08 -22.24 3.04
N TYR A 246 -1.72 -21.28 2.38
CA TYR A 246 -1.13 -20.56 1.25
C TYR A 246 0.06 -19.70 1.69
N TYR A 247 -0.05 -19.05 2.85
CA TYR A 247 1.06 -18.31 3.44
C TYR A 247 2.26 -19.20 3.77
N GLU A 248 2.02 -20.41 4.28
CA GLU A 248 3.07 -21.41 4.55
C GLU A 248 3.74 -21.88 3.23
N ILE A 249 2.96 -22.13 2.17
CA ILE A 249 3.50 -22.48 0.85
C ILE A 249 4.40 -21.37 0.29
N LEU A 250 3.99 -20.11 0.40
CA LEU A 250 4.78 -18.95 -0.02
C LEU A 250 6.11 -18.88 0.73
N ASP A 251 6.06 -19.05 2.05
CA ASP A 251 7.25 -19.00 2.90
C ASP A 251 8.23 -20.12 2.57
N GLU A 252 7.73 -21.35 2.44
CA GLU A 252 8.53 -22.53 2.07
C GLU A 252 9.16 -22.37 0.68
N ALA A 253 8.40 -21.91 -0.32
CA ALA A 253 8.85 -21.88 -1.70
C ALA A 253 9.77 -20.69 -2.02
N LEU A 254 9.55 -19.52 -1.41
CA LEU A 254 10.38 -18.33 -1.68
C LEU A 254 11.62 -18.27 -0.80
N THR A 255 11.52 -18.73 0.45
CA THR A 255 12.56 -18.49 1.48
C THR A 255 13.12 -19.77 2.11
N GLY A 256 12.54 -20.93 1.81
CA GLY A 256 13.00 -22.22 2.30
C GLY A 256 14.01 -22.90 1.38
N GLY A 257 14.48 -24.08 1.82
CA GLY A 257 15.46 -24.89 1.11
C GLY A 257 16.91 -24.55 1.46
N GLU A 258 17.86 -25.31 0.90
CA GLU A 258 19.30 -25.09 1.09
C GLU A 258 19.80 -23.85 0.31
N HIS A 259 19.09 -23.49 -0.77
CA HIS A 259 19.41 -22.37 -1.64
C HIS A 259 18.16 -21.47 -1.83
N PRO A 260 17.80 -20.66 -0.83
CA PRO A 260 16.65 -19.76 -0.94
C PRO A 260 16.89 -18.74 -2.05
N ARG A 261 15.88 -18.51 -2.89
CA ARG A 261 15.95 -17.49 -3.96
C ARG A 261 15.60 -16.10 -3.48
N PHE A 262 14.92 -16.00 -2.35
CA PHE A 262 14.51 -14.74 -1.76
C PHE A 262 14.73 -14.72 -0.26
N ARG A 263 15.03 -13.53 0.25
CA ARG A 263 14.96 -13.20 1.67
C ARG A 263 13.68 -12.44 1.95
N ARG A 264 13.04 -12.76 3.06
CA ARG A 264 11.87 -12.04 3.53
C ARG A 264 12.29 -10.73 4.20
N GLU A 265 11.67 -9.64 3.79
CA GLU A 265 11.94 -8.30 4.31
C GLU A 265 10.79 -7.80 5.19
N THR A 266 9.54 -8.05 4.77
CA THR A 266 8.33 -7.77 5.56
C THR A 266 7.45 -9.00 5.67
N ILE A 267 6.27 -8.88 6.28
CA ILE A 267 5.30 -9.97 6.34
C ILE A 267 4.87 -10.48 4.96
N TRP A 268 5.01 -9.70 3.88
CA TRP A 268 4.70 -10.18 2.54
C TRP A 268 5.65 -9.72 1.43
N THR A 269 6.69 -8.96 1.73
CA THR A 269 7.69 -8.52 0.75
C THR A 269 8.95 -9.37 0.83
N PHE A 270 9.46 -9.72 -0.34
CA PHE A 270 10.58 -10.63 -0.53
C PHE A 270 11.58 -10.03 -1.52
N ASN A 271 12.84 -9.94 -1.11
CA ASN A 271 13.94 -9.46 -1.94
C ASN A 271 14.68 -10.65 -2.54
N ARG A 272 15.01 -10.58 -3.82
CA ARG A 272 15.78 -11.61 -4.51
C ARG A 272 17.21 -11.66 -3.96
N LEU A 273 17.72 -12.88 -3.81
CA LEU A 273 19.10 -13.16 -3.47
C LEU A 273 19.89 -13.49 -4.74
N ASP A 274 21.19 -13.25 -4.72
CA ASP A 274 22.11 -13.70 -5.77
C ASP A 274 22.32 -15.23 -5.73
N GLU A 275 23.14 -15.76 -6.65
CA GLU A 275 23.41 -17.20 -6.74
C GLU A 275 24.13 -17.75 -5.49
N GLU A 276 24.86 -16.89 -4.78
CA GLU A 276 25.54 -17.18 -3.53
C GLU A 276 24.65 -17.05 -2.28
N GLY A 277 23.43 -16.54 -2.43
CA GLY A 277 22.47 -16.34 -1.34
C GLY A 277 22.68 -15.04 -0.56
N HIS A 278 23.42 -14.07 -1.10
CA HIS A 278 23.57 -12.73 -0.54
C HIS A 278 22.54 -11.75 -1.11
N ASP A 279 22.39 -10.61 -0.43
CA ASP A 279 21.62 -9.49 -0.97
C ASP A 279 22.35 -8.97 -2.22
N ASP A 280 21.71 -9.09 -3.39
CA ASP A 280 22.27 -8.67 -4.68
C ASP A 280 22.60 -7.16 -4.69
N HIS A 281 21.79 -6.33 -4.00
CA HIS A 281 21.99 -4.88 -3.88
C HIS A 281 21.52 -4.32 -2.52
N ALA A 282 21.92 -3.08 -2.21
CA ALA A 282 21.35 -2.30 -1.11
C ALA A 282 19.91 -1.88 -1.46
N LEU A 283 18.97 -2.82 -1.41
CA LEU A 283 17.59 -2.60 -1.79
C LEU A 283 16.82 -1.91 -0.67
N LEU A 284 16.14 -0.82 -1.03
CA LEU A 284 15.14 -0.18 -0.21
C LEU A 284 13.77 -0.84 -0.49
N ILE A 285 12.98 -1.04 0.56
CA ILE A 285 11.67 -1.71 0.49
C ILE A 285 10.69 -0.83 -0.31
N ASP A 286 9.94 -1.41 -1.24
CA ASP A 286 8.90 -0.68 -2.01
C ASP A 286 7.65 -0.34 -1.19
N GLU A 287 7.71 -0.50 0.14
CA GLU A 287 6.64 -0.18 1.06
C GLU A 287 7.03 1.04 1.92
N TYR A 288 6.58 2.22 1.54
CA TYR A 288 6.95 3.48 2.20
C TYR A 288 6.63 3.51 3.71
N GLN A 289 5.59 2.79 4.14
CA GLN A 289 5.14 2.67 5.55
C GLN A 289 6.24 2.05 6.44
N THR A 290 7.25 1.41 5.85
CA THR A 290 8.36 0.77 6.57
C THR A 290 9.48 1.75 6.93
N ALA A 291 9.61 2.86 6.19
CA ALA A 291 10.69 3.84 6.34
C ALA A 291 10.22 5.10 7.07
N TYR A 292 8.98 5.55 6.84
CA TYR A 292 8.46 6.81 7.37
C TYR A 292 7.22 6.57 8.24
N VAL A 293 7.29 7.05 9.49
CA VAL A 293 6.15 7.03 10.41
C VAL A 293 5.24 8.23 10.15
N ALA A 294 5.80 9.39 9.84
CA ALA A 294 5.05 10.60 9.52
C ALA A 294 5.32 11.02 8.07
N TYR A 295 4.25 11.27 7.32
CA TYR A 295 4.33 11.63 5.90
C TYR A 295 3.12 12.48 5.48
N PRO A 296 3.35 13.62 4.80
CA PRO A 296 2.29 14.29 4.07
C PRO A 296 1.87 13.47 2.85
N ALA A 297 0.58 13.54 2.53
CA ALA A 297 -0.04 12.84 1.42
C ALA A 297 -0.99 13.79 0.69
N ILE A 298 -0.78 13.99 -0.61
CA ILE A 298 -1.57 14.93 -1.44
C ILE A 298 -2.37 14.19 -2.51
N GLY A 299 -3.36 14.88 -3.08
CA GLY A 299 -4.32 14.30 -4.01
C GLY A 299 -5.62 13.80 -3.35
N SER A 300 -6.71 13.82 -4.12
CA SER A 300 -8.03 13.29 -3.73
C SER A 300 -7.97 11.86 -3.17
N GLY A 301 -8.49 11.66 -1.97
CA GLY A 301 -8.53 10.36 -1.28
C GLY A 301 -7.23 9.92 -0.61
N SER A 302 -6.21 10.78 -0.60
CA SER A 302 -5.00 10.55 0.19
C SER A 302 -5.27 10.61 1.69
N ILE A 303 -4.40 9.95 2.47
CA ILE A 303 -4.43 9.99 3.93
C ILE A 303 -3.04 10.35 4.42
N THR A 304 -2.94 11.49 5.09
CA THR A 304 -1.72 12.02 5.69
C THR A 304 -1.61 11.53 7.14
N HIS A 305 -0.43 11.10 7.58
CA HIS A 305 -0.15 10.82 8.99
C HIS A 305 0.90 11.80 9.52
N LEU A 306 0.47 12.69 10.43
CA LEU A 306 1.34 13.69 11.04
C LEU A 306 1.03 13.82 12.53
N GLY A 307 2.07 13.70 13.36
CA GLY A 307 1.94 13.75 14.81
C GLY A 307 0.99 12.68 15.33
N ASP A 308 -0.11 13.10 15.95
CA ASP A 308 -1.13 12.21 16.53
C ASP A 308 -2.39 12.10 15.66
N SER A 309 -2.33 12.52 14.39
CA SER A 309 -3.53 12.70 13.57
C SER A 309 -3.38 12.11 12.17
N LEU A 310 -4.46 11.48 11.72
CA LEU A 310 -4.67 11.08 10.33
C LEU A 310 -5.57 12.13 9.66
N TYR A 311 -5.06 12.84 8.66
CA TYR A 311 -5.83 13.81 7.88
C TYR A 311 -6.27 13.13 6.57
N VAL A 312 -7.55 13.25 6.24
CA VAL A 312 -8.13 12.61 5.05
C VAL A 312 -8.55 13.69 4.08
N ASN A 313 -8.03 13.62 2.85
CA ASN A 313 -8.46 14.49 1.77
C ASN A 313 -9.83 14.04 1.22
N THR A 314 -10.59 14.98 0.65
CA THR A 314 -11.86 14.66 -0.02
C THR A 314 -11.65 13.58 -1.09
N PHE A 315 -12.64 12.71 -1.23
CA PHE A 315 -12.63 11.65 -2.24
C PHE A 315 -13.16 12.13 -3.58
N SER A 316 -13.77 13.32 -3.63
CA SER A 316 -14.23 13.97 -4.85
C SER A 316 -13.06 14.56 -5.64
N ILE A 317 -13.05 14.42 -6.96
CA ILE A 317 -12.09 15.10 -7.85
C ILE A 317 -12.50 16.54 -8.06
N GLN A 318 -13.81 16.80 -8.18
CA GLN A 318 -14.33 18.16 -8.34
C GLN A 318 -14.04 19.02 -7.11
N GLU A 319 -14.43 18.57 -5.91
CA GLU A 319 -14.16 19.31 -4.67
C GLU A 319 -12.67 19.49 -4.43
N TYR A 320 -11.86 18.47 -4.75
CA TYR A 320 -10.40 18.57 -4.68
C TYR A 320 -9.90 19.74 -5.54
N ASN A 321 -10.27 19.77 -6.82
CA ASN A 321 -9.85 20.82 -7.74
C ASN A 321 -10.33 22.21 -7.31
N ASP A 322 -11.56 22.32 -6.82
CA ASP A 322 -12.14 23.59 -6.37
C ASP A 322 -11.42 24.12 -5.12
N MET A 323 -11.10 23.25 -4.15
CA MET A 323 -10.38 23.63 -2.93
C MET A 323 -8.96 24.10 -3.24
N ILE A 324 -8.21 23.34 -4.05
CA ILE A 324 -6.86 23.73 -4.44
C ILE A 324 -6.90 25.04 -5.25
N GLY A 325 -7.86 25.18 -6.16
CA GLY A 325 -8.06 26.41 -6.93
C GLY A 325 -8.36 27.64 -6.07
N ALA A 326 -8.98 27.45 -4.90
CA ALA A 326 -9.24 28.49 -3.90
C ALA A 326 -8.06 28.74 -2.94
N GLY A 327 -6.90 28.12 -3.16
CA GLY A 327 -5.71 28.30 -2.31
C GLY A 327 -5.80 27.60 -0.95
N ARG A 328 -6.52 26.47 -0.87
CA ARG A 328 -6.67 25.66 0.34
C ARG A 328 -6.39 24.19 0.01
N MET A 329 -5.85 23.45 0.96
CA MET A 329 -5.72 22.00 0.88
C MET A 329 -7.07 21.30 1.01
N SER A 330 -7.13 20.07 0.52
CA SER A 330 -8.39 19.34 0.30
C SER A 330 -8.87 18.50 1.51
N ILE A 331 -8.55 18.93 2.72
CA ILE A 331 -8.78 18.17 3.97
C ILE A 331 -10.28 18.14 4.31
N MET A 332 -10.91 16.97 4.25
CA MET A 332 -12.33 16.83 4.59
C MET A 332 -12.55 16.47 6.06
N GLY A 333 -11.56 15.87 6.71
CA GLY A 333 -11.66 15.47 8.10
C GLY A 333 -10.36 14.91 8.65
N LYS A 334 -10.35 14.67 9.96
CA LYS A 334 -9.23 14.01 10.64
C LYS A 334 -9.68 13.01 11.69
N ALA A 335 -8.86 12.00 11.93
CA ALA A 335 -8.98 11.06 13.03
C ALA A 335 -7.80 11.27 13.99
N LYS A 336 -8.09 11.56 15.26
CA LYS A 336 -7.07 11.73 16.29
C LYS A 336 -6.75 10.41 16.97
N LEU A 337 -5.48 10.04 16.99
CA LEU A 337 -4.96 8.83 17.61
C LEU A 337 -4.54 9.12 19.05
N SER A 338 -4.99 8.30 20.00
CA SER A 338 -4.46 8.38 21.36
C SER A 338 -3.01 7.91 21.40
N LYS A 339 -2.26 8.28 22.45
CA LYS A 339 -0.90 7.74 22.67
C LYS A 339 -0.87 6.21 22.64
N ARG A 340 -1.92 5.55 23.14
CA ARG A 340 -2.03 4.09 23.10
C ARG A 340 -2.31 3.53 21.71
N ASP A 341 -3.06 4.25 20.88
CA ASP A 341 -3.28 3.85 19.50
C ASP A 341 -2.02 4.03 18.65
N LEU A 342 -1.25 5.10 18.88
CA LEU A 342 0.08 5.26 18.29
C LEU A 342 1.03 4.13 18.69
N MET A 343 1.07 3.77 19.99
CA MET A 343 1.84 2.61 20.45
C MET A 343 1.43 1.32 19.70
N ARG A 344 0.14 1.10 19.48
CA ARG A 344 -0.36 -0.08 18.74
C ARG A 344 -0.02 -0.05 17.27
N TYR A 345 -0.11 1.12 16.63
CA TYR A 345 0.30 1.31 15.25
C TYR A 345 1.79 1.03 15.07
N HIS A 346 2.64 1.55 15.97
CA HIS A 346 4.07 1.26 15.96
C HIS A 346 4.35 -0.22 16.23
N PHE A 347 3.65 -0.84 17.18
CA PHE A 347 3.76 -2.28 17.42
C PHE A 347 3.44 -3.09 16.17
N LEU A 348 2.34 -2.77 15.48
CA LEU A 348 1.95 -3.42 14.24
C LEU A 348 2.98 -3.22 13.12
N LEU A 349 3.38 -1.97 12.84
CA LEU A 349 4.34 -1.65 11.77
C LEU A 349 5.73 -2.24 12.02
N ASN A 350 6.21 -2.23 13.26
CA ASN A 350 7.52 -2.80 13.57
C ASN A 350 7.52 -4.32 13.39
N LEU A 351 6.50 -5.02 13.91
CA LEU A 351 6.38 -6.45 13.70
C LEU A 351 6.09 -6.80 12.23
N TYR A 352 5.43 -5.90 11.49
CA TYR A 352 5.27 -6.02 10.06
C TYR A 352 6.63 -6.05 9.31
N ARG A 353 7.63 -5.32 9.82
CA ARG A 353 9.04 -5.39 9.40
C ARG A 353 9.84 -6.51 10.08
N LEU A 354 9.14 -7.51 10.63
CA LEU A 354 9.71 -8.70 11.29
C LEU A 354 10.47 -8.45 12.61
N ARG A 355 10.66 -7.19 13.03
CA ARG A 355 11.46 -6.82 14.19
C ARG A 355 10.94 -5.56 14.88
N LEU A 356 10.81 -5.62 16.20
CA LEU A 356 10.56 -4.45 17.06
C LEU A 356 11.73 -4.19 17.98
N ASP A 357 12.28 -2.98 17.92
CA ASP A 357 13.29 -2.47 18.85
C ASP A 357 12.59 -1.85 20.09
N LYS A 358 12.77 -2.48 21.26
CA LYS A 358 12.13 -2.06 22.50
C LYS A 358 12.74 -0.78 23.07
N ARG A 359 14.02 -0.49 22.77
CA ARG A 359 14.70 0.73 23.21
C ARG A 359 14.14 1.93 22.44
N ARG A 360 14.06 1.83 21.11
CA ARG A 360 13.45 2.86 20.27
C ARG A 360 11.99 3.12 20.65
N PHE A 361 11.23 2.06 20.89
CA PHE A 361 9.83 2.20 21.37
C PHE A 361 9.78 2.97 22.70
N LYS A 362 10.67 2.67 23.64
CA LYS A 362 10.74 3.34 24.94
C LYS A 362 11.14 4.81 24.80
N ASP A 363 12.10 5.13 23.94
CA ASP A 363 12.55 6.49 23.69
C ASP A 363 11.41 7.34 23.09
N GLU A 364 10.64 6.75 22.18
CA GLU A 364 9.52 7.40 21.50
C GLU A 364 8.30 7.62 22.43
N PHE A 365 7.93 6.61 23.22
CA PHE A 365 6.71 6.67 24.03
C PHE A 365 6.96 6.98 25.52
N GLY A 366 8.21 7.05 25.95
CA GLY A 366 8.60 7.26 27.35
C GLY A 366 8.32 6.06 28.28
N CYS A 367 7.88 4.92 27.73
CA CYS A 367 7.68 3.67 28.49
C CYS A 367 7.96 2.44 27.63
N GLY A 368 8.37 1.34 28.26
CA GLY A 368 8.62 0.07 27.56
C GLY A 368 7.33 -0.57 27.03
N ILE A 369 7.45 -1.41 26.00
CA ILE A 369 6.32 -2.09 25.36
C ILE A 369 5.53 -2.96 26.36
N GLU A 370 6.21 -3.57 27.33
CA GLU A 370 5.59 -4.35 28.40
C GLU A 370 4.62 -3.53 29.26
N ALA A 371 4.93 -2.25 29.48
CA ALA A 371 4.08 -1.35 30.25
C ALA A 371 3.02 -0.67 29.38
N GLY A 372 3.36 -0.32 28.13
CA GLY A 372 2.47 0.36 27.21
C GLY A 372 1.36 -0.52 26.65
N LEU A 373 1.69 -1.77 26.31
CA LEU A 373 0.81 -2.74 25.64
C LEU A 373 0.88 -4.16 26.27
N PRO A 374 0.63 -4.30 27.59
CA PRO A 374 0.78 -5.59 28.27
C PRO A 374 -0.16 -6.68 27.73
N ALA A 375 -1.39 -6.32 27.35
CA ALA A 375 -2.38 -7.27 26.86
C ALA A 375 -2.04 -7.79 25.46
N GLU A 376 -1.62 -6.89 24.57
CA GLU A 376 -1.20 -7.21 23.21
C GLU A 376 0.07 -8.08 23.23
N LEU A 377 1.03 -7.74 24.08
CA LEU A 377 2.27 -8.52 24.24
C LEU A 377 2.01 -9.89 24.87
N ALA A 378 1.16 -9.97 25.89
CA ALA A 378 0.77 -11.25 26.51
C ALA A 378 0.05 -12.16 25.50
N PHE A 379 -0.85 -11.62 24.68
CA PHE A 379 -1.51 -12.37 23.61
C PHE A 379 -0.49 -12.99 22.65
N MET A 380 0.48 -12.20 22.18
CA MET A 380 1.51 -12.67 21.24
C MET A 380 2.42 -13.73 21.89
N ARG A 381 2.83 -13.53 23.15
CA ARG A 381 3.64 -14.49 23.93
C ARG A 381 2.91 -15.83 24.13
N LEU A 382 1.66 -15.80 24.60
CA LEU A 382 0.85 -16.99 24.82
C LEU A 382 0.60 -17.80 23.54
N ASN A 383 0.67 -17.14 22.38
CA ASN A 383 0.54 -17.79 21.09
C ASN A 383 1.87 -18.26 20.48
N GLY A 384 3.01 -18.07 21.15
CA GLY A 384 4.32 -18.44 20.64
C GLY A 384 4.74 -17.61 19.42
N ALA A 385 4.35 -16.33 19.39
CA ALA A 385 4.58 -15.47 18.24
C ALA A 385 6.05 -15.01 18.12
N PHE A 386 6.81 -14.99 19.22
CA PHE A 386 8.16 -14.43 19.23
C PHE A 386 9.24 -15.51 19.16
N ALA A 387 10.17 -15.36 18.21
CA ALA A 387 11.37 -16.20 18.10
C ALA A 387 12.46 -15.66 19.05
N THR A 388 12.63 -14.33 19.08
CA THR A 388 13.44 -13.61 20.05
C THR A 388 12.53 -12.71 20.89
N ASP A 389 12.67 -12.76 22.21
CA ASP A 389 12.02 -11.85 23.16
C ASP A 389 13.01 -11.50 24.27
N THR A 390 13.84 -10.49 24.02
CA THR A 390 14.88 -10.01 24.95
C THR A 390 14.50 -8.64 25.51
N PRO A 391 15.25 -8.07 26.45
CA PRO A 391 15.07 -6.67 26.85
C PRO A 391 15.22 -5.66 25.70
N GLU A 392 15.92 -6.03 24.63
CA GLU A 392 16.23 -5.18 23.48
C GLU A 392 15.23 -5.28 22.34
N GLU A 393 14.77 -6.48 22.01
CA GLU A 393 14.08 -6.71 20.74
C GLU A 393 13.02 -7.81 20.81
N LEU A 394 12.10 -7.75 19.85
CA LEU A 394 11.17 -8.82 19.50
C LEU A 394 11.36 -9.19 18.03
N THR A 395 11.44 -10.48 17.73
CA THR A 395 11.38 -11.03 16.36
C THR A 395 10.33 -12.14 16.28
N LEU A 396 9.88 -12.49 15.08
CA LEU A 396 8.72 -13.37 14.91
C LEU A 396 9.10 -14.82 14.57
N THR A 397 8.38 -15.78 15.15
CA THR A 397 8.32 -17.15 14.63
C THR A 397 7.50 -17.19 13.32
N PRO A 398 7.54 -18.28 12.53
CA PRO A 398 6.64 -18.45 11.39
C PRO A 398 5.16 -18.26 11.76
N LYS A 399 4.74 -18.80 12.91
CA LYS A 399 3.39 -18.59 13.46
C LYS A 399 3.13 -17.13 13.82
N GLY A 400 4.12 -16.45 14.43
CA GLY A 400 4.05 -15.02 14.73
C GLY A 400 3.87 -14.16 13.49
N ARG A 401 4.58 -14.46 12.41
CA ARG A 401 4.44 -13.78 11.12
C ARG A 401 3.00 -13.90 10.59
N TYR A 402 2.41 -15.10 10.59
CA TYR A 402 1.01 -15.25 10.18
C TYR A 402 0.03 -14.47 11.07
N LEU A 403 0.25 -14.42 12.40
CA LEU A 403 -0.59 -13.60 13.27
C LEU A 403 -0.48 -12.11 12.94
N VAL A 404 0.72 -11.62 12.61
CA VAL A 404 0.91 -10.22 12.17
C VAL A 404 0.26 -9.98 10.81
N LEU A 405 0.32 -10.92 9.87
CA LEU A 405 -0.43 -10.85 8.61
C LEU A 405 -1.92 -10.66 8.88
N VAL A 406 -2.50 -11.46 9.78
CA VAL A 406 -3.91 -11.34 10.17
C VAL A 406 -4.19 -9.96 10.78
N MET A 407 -3.33 -9.45 11.68
CA MET A 407 -3.51 -8.11 12.25
C MET A 407 -3.46 -7.01 11.18
N TYR A 408 -2.46 -7.06 10.30
CA TYR A 408 -2.22 -6.04 9.29
C TYR A 408 -3.32 -6.03 8.24
N ARG A 409 -3.74 -7.21 7.77
CA ARG A 409 -4.91 -7.40 6.90
C ARG A 409 -6.17 -6.75 7.50
N GLN A 410 -6.41 -6.96 8.79
CA GLN A 410 -7.58 -6.41 9.49
C GLN A 410 -7.46 -4.91 9.74
N PHE A 411 -6.24 -4.40 9.96
CA PHE A 411 -5.97 -2.98 10.01
C PHE A 411 -6.26 -2.31 8.66
N LEU A 412 -5.78 -2.86 7.54
CA LEU A 412 -6.07 -2.36 6.19
C LEU A 412 -7.55 -2.45 5.85
N SER A 413 -8.22 -3.55 6.24
CA SER A 413 -9.68 -3.64 6.12
C SER A 413 -10.37 -2.54 6.94
N GLY A 414 -9.88 -2.26 8.15
CA GLY A 414 -10.34 -1.18 9.02
C GLY A 414 -10.12 0.22 8.46
N MET A 415 -9.03 0.46 7.73
CA MET A 415 -8.80 1.74 7.01
C MET A 415 -9.89 2.00 5.97
N ASN A 416 -10.56 0.96 5.45
CA ASN A 416 -11.72 1.16 4.61
C ASN A 416 -12.90 1.80 5.33
N ASN A 417 -12.97 1.78 6.67
CA ASN A 417 -13.99 2.55 7.39
C ASN A 417 -13.83 4.06 7.13
N LEU A 418 -12.60 4.58 7.06
CA LEU A 418 -12.37 5.99 6.71
C LEU A 418 -12.76 6.25 5.26
N ARG A 419 -12.38 5.34 4.36
CA ARG A 419 -12.73 5.43 2.93
C ARG A 419 -14.24 5.38 2.71
N GLU A 420 -14.95 4.52 3.44
CA GLU A 420 -16.41 4.41 3.39
C GLU A 420 -17.09 5.66 3.93
N GLN A 421 -16.60 6.22 5.04
CA GLN A 421 -17.09 7.51 5.58
C GLN A 421 -16.88 8.64 4.57
N ALA A 422 -15.70 8.72 3.96
CA ALA A 422 -15.38 9.73 2.96
C ALA A 422 -16.23 9.57 1.69
N ARG A 423 -16.38 8.34 1.18
CA ARG A 423 -17.24 8.06 0.02
C ARG A 423 -18.71 8.32 0.31
N ALA A 424 -19.17 8.12 1.54
CA ALA A 424 -20.56 8.41 1.91
C ALA A 424 -20.89 9.90 1.80
N ALA A 425 -19.88 10.78 1.94
CA ALA A 425 -20.01 12.22 1.74
C ALA A 425 -20.06 12.64 0.26
N LEU A 426 -19.71 11.75 -0.69
CA LEU A 426 -19.80 12.05 -2.11
C LEU A 426 -21.25 12.29 -2.53
N SER A 427 -21.43 13.29 -3.39
CA SER A 427 -22.72 13.67 -3.98
C SER A 427 -22.63 13.69 -5.50
N GLY A 428 -23.78 13.75 -6.18
CA GLY A 428 -23.83 13.96 -7.63
C GLY A 428 -23.21 12.83 -8.49
N PRO A 429 -22.63 13.17 -9.65
CA PRO A 429 -22.11 12.20 -10.63
C PRO A 429 -20.97 11.31 -10.11
N GLU A 430 -20.10 11.81 -9.23
CA GLU A 430 -18.96 11.04 -8.71
C GLU A 430 -19.40 9.90 -7.79
N ARG A 431 -20.49 10.09 -7.04
CA ARG A 431 -21.12 9.00 -6.29
C ARG A 431 -21.64 7.91 -7.23
N GLN A 432 -22.23 8.29 -8.37
CA GLN A 432 -22.73 7.33 -9.37
C GLN A 432 -21.58 6.61 -10.08
N LEU A 433 -20.46 7.29 -10.35
CA LEU A 433 -19.27 6.67 -10.95
C LEU A 433 -18.61 5.64 -10.03
N LEU A 434 -18.64 5.87 -8.71
CA LEU A 434 -18.05 4.96 -7.72
C LEU A 434 -18.98 3.82 -7.28
N PHE A 435 -20.30 4.03 -7.29
CA PHE A 435 -21.29 3.10 -6.72
C PHE A 435 -22.38 2.63 -7.70
N GLY A 436 -22.47 3.19 -8.90
CA GLY A 436 -23.37 2.73 -9.95
C GLY A 436 -22.79 1.59 -10.79
N ASP A 437 -23.58 1.04 -11.70
CA ASP A 437 -23.21 -0.11 -12.56
C ASP A 437 -22.17 0.22 -13.65
N GLY A 438 -21.40 1.30 -13.48
CA GLY A 438 -20.34 1.70 -14.41
C GLY A 438 -20.84 2.15 -15.78
N THR A 439 -22.15 2.40 -15.97
CA THR A 439 -22.65 3.04 -17.19
C THR A 439 -22.43 4.55 -17.08
N SER A 440 -21.36 5.02 -17.73
CA SER A 440 -21.24 6.43 -18.09
C SER A 440 -22.45 6.83 -18.93
N ALA A 441 -23.19 7.86 -18.48
CA ALA A 441 -24.12 8.59 -19.34
C ALA A 441 -23.37 9.30 -20.47
#